data_AF-A0A290ZTK9-F1
#
_entry.id   AF-A0A290ZTK9-F1
#
_cell.length_a   1.000
_cell.length_b   1.000
_cell.length_c   1.000
_cell.angle_alpha   90.00
_cell.angle_beta   90.00
_cell.angle_gamma   90.00
#
_symmetry.space_group_name_H-M   'P 1'
#
loop_
_entity.id
_entity.type
_entity.pdbx_description
1 polymer ?
#
loop_
_entity_poly.entity_id
_entity_poly.type
_entity_poly.pdbx_seq_one_letter_code
_entity_poly.pdbx_strand_id
1 'polypeptide(L)'
;MAHAATAEELFQELKRMPTTERQKFFVLLSTKAFHGEDLNHEELFGHLAGDEFTAQEAAEYLEVSMSTFRRMVASGRLQPSATVGRSQLFAAPDLKNFKRALKTAKG
;
A
#
# COMPACT_ATOMS: atom_id res chain seq x y z
N MET A 1 16.05 -15.20 -26.90
CA MET A 1 15.92 -14.84 -25.48
C MET A 1 14.88 -13.74 -25.39
N ALA A 2 13.81 -13.92 -24.63
CA ALA A 2 12.81 -12.88 -24.47
C ALA A 2 13.40 -11.79 -23.59
N HIS A 3 13.63 -10.59 -24.14
CA HIS A 3 13.96 -9.43 -23.32
C HIS A 3 12.69 -9.01 -22.59
N ALA A 4 12.68 -9.17 -21.27
CA ALA A 4 11.62 -8.61 -20.45
C ALA A 4 11.75 -7.08 -20.46
N ALA A 5 10.65 -6.39 -20.77
CA ALA A 5 10.61 -4.94 -20.69
C ALA A 5 10.94 -4.50 -19.26
N THR A 6 11.77 -3.48 -19.12
CA THR A 6 12.08 -2.91 -17.81
C THR A 6 10.88 -2.13 -17.27
N ALA A 7 10.82 -1.94 -15.94
CA ALA A 7 9.76 -1.14 -15.33
C ALA A 7 9.71 0.31 -15.87
N GLU A 8 10.88 0.89 -16.18
CA GLU A 8 10.97 2.23 -16.76
C GLU A 8 10.42 2.24 -18.20
N GLU A 9 10.76 1.26 -19.02
CA GLU A 9 10.24 1.15 -20.39
C GLU A 9 8.71 0.99 -20.39
N LEU A 10 8.18 0.12 -19.53
CA LEU A 10 6.74 -0.07 -19.36
C LEU A 10 6.04 1.22 -18.90
N PHE A 11 6.65 1.96 -17.98
CA PHE A 11 6.11 3.24 -17.51
C PHE A 11 6.06 4.29 -18.64
N GLN A 12 7.10 4.37 -19.47
CA GLN A 12 7.12 5.28 -20.61
C GLN A 12 6.09 4.89 -21.68
N GLU A 13 5.83 3.61 -21.88
CA GLU A 13 4.77 3.12 -22.76
C GLU A 13 3.37 3.49 -22.24
N LEU A 14 3.12 3.33 -20.94
CA LEU A 14 1.86 3.73 -20.32
C LEU A 14 1.62 5.24 -20.41
N LYS A 15 2.67 6.06 -20.33
CA LYS A 15 2.57 7.52 -20.54
C LYS A 15 2.11 7.88 -21.95
N ARG A 16 2.54 7.13 -22.97
CA ARG A 16 2.17 7.34 -24.37
C ARG A 16 0.77 6.83 -24.71
N MET A 17 0.21 5.98 -23.86
CA MET A 17 -1.13 5.43 -24.03
C MET A 17 -2.22 6.49 -23.77
N PRO A 18 -3.29 6.56 -24.60
CA PRO A 18 -4.44 7.42 -24.34
C PRO A 18 -5.10 7.12 -22.98
N THR A 19 -5.64 8.15 -22.33
CA THR A 19 -6.21 8.04 -20.97
C THR A 19 -7.21 6.91 -20.81
N THR A 20 -8.15 6.78 -21.77
CA THR A 20 -9.18 5.73 -21.75
C THR A 20 -8.59 4.33 -21.80
N GLU A 21 -7.53 4.15 -22.59
CA GLU A 21 -6.89 2.85 -22.76
C GLU A 21 -6.01 2.50 -21.56
N ARG A 22 -5.34 3.50 -20.99
CA ARG A 22 -4.59 3.35 -19.73
C ARG A 22 -5.49 2.92 -18.58
N GLN A 23 -6.69 3.49 -18.47
CA GLN A 23 -7.68 3.09 -17.45
C GLN A 23 -8.13 1.65 -17.63
N LYS A 24 -8.44 1.22 -18.86
CA LYS A 24 -8.77 -0.18 -19.14
C LYS A 24 -7.62 -1.12 -18.81
N PHE A 25 -6.38 -0.73 -19.12
CA PHE A 25 -5.20 -1.52 -18.77
C PHE A 25 -5.10 -1.74 -17.26
N PHE A 26 -5.29 -0.71 -16.42
CA PHE A 26 -5.28 -0.88 -14.96
C PHE A 26 -6.40 -1.78 -14.45
N VAL A 27 -7.60 -1.71 -15.05
CA VAL A 27 -8.69 -2.63 -14.72
C VAL A 27 -8.32 -4.07 -15.10
N LEU A 28 -7.78 -4.30 -16.31
CA LEU A 28 -7.35 -5.63 -16.74
C LEU A 28 -6.19 -6.17 -15.91
N LEU A 29 -5.22 -5.33 -15.56
CA LEU A 29 -4.06 -5.69 -14.74
C LEU A 29 -4.52 -6.13 -13.34
N SER A 30 -5.36 -5.34 -12.68
CA SER A 30 -5.88 -5.65 -11.34
C SER A 30 -6.82 -6.87 -11.31
N THR A 31 -7.52 -7.15 -12.41
CA THR A 31 -8.50 -8.26 -12.48
C THR A 31 -7.97 -9.55 -13.08
N LYS A 32 -6.85 -9.52 -13.80
CA LYS A 32 -6.36 -10.70 -14.54
C LYS A 32 -4.88 -11.00 -14.35
N ALA A 33 -4.02 -9.99 -14.23
CA ALA A 33 -2.58 -10.22 -14.26
C ALA A 33 -2.03 -10.83 -12.95
N PHE A 34 -2.71 -10.61 -11.83
CA PHE A 34 -2.28 -11.10 -10.50
C PHE A 34 -3.19 -12.18 -9.92
N HIS A 35 -4.11 -12.72 -10.74
CA HIS A 35 -5.07 -13.74 -10.30
C HIS A 35 -4.63 -15.18 -10.61
N GLY A 36 -3.52 -15.38 -11.35
CA GLY A 36 -3.07 -16.69 -11.82
C GLY A 36 -1.70 -17.15 -11.31
N GLU A 37 -0.95 -16.29 -10.64
CA GLU A 37 0.24 -16.68 -9.89
C GLU A 37 0.00 -16.23 -8.46
N ASP A 38 -0.01 -17.18 -7.53
CA ASP A 38 0.00 -16.94 -6.09
C ASP A 38 1.29 -16.21 -5.71
N LEU A 39 1.44 -14.96 -6.14
CA LEU A 39 2.48 -14.07 -5.65
C LEU A 39 2.22 -13.98 -4.15
N ASN A 40 3.09 -14.62 -3.37
CA ASN A 40 3.04 -14.52 -1.93
C ASN A 40 3.06 -13.02 -1.60
N HIS A 41 2.24 -12.60 -0.64
CA HIS A 41 2.21 -11.22 -0.16
C HIS A 41 3.62 -10.68 0.18
N GLU A 42 4.55 -11.56 0.51
CA GLU A 42 5.98 -11.25 0.69
C GLU A 42 6.73 -10.91 -0.60
N GLU A 43 6.39 -11.49 -1.76
CA GLU A 43 7.03 -11.15 -3.03
C GLU A 43 6.46 -9.85 -3.61
N LEU A 44 5.16 -9.60 -3.42
CA LEU A 44 4.49 -8.39 -3.91
C LEU A 44 4.65 -7.19 -2.98
N PHE A 45 4.78 -7.40 -1.66
CA PHE A 45 4.86 -6.34 -0.66
C PHE A 45 6.04 -6.50 0.31
N GLY A 46 6.98 -7.41 0.08
CA GLY A 46 8.14 -7.61 0.97
C GLY A 46 9.06 -6.40 1.03
N HIS A 47 9.13 -5.62 -0.06
CA HIS A 47 9.82 -4.33 -0.04
C HIS A 47 9.12 -3.32 0.88
N LEU A 48 7.80 -3.39 1.02
CA LEU A 48 7.04 -2.59 1.98
C LEU A 48 7.18 -3.06 3.44
N ALA A 49 7.78 -4.23 3.69
CA ALA A 49 8.00 -4.71 5.06
C ALA A 49 9.01 -3.84 5.83
N GLY A 50 9.88 -3.12 5.11
CA GLY A 50 10.77 -2.09 5.67
C GLY A 50 10.25 -0.66 5.50
N ASP A 51 9.11 -0.46 4.82
CA ASP A 51 8.62 0.88 4.50
C ASP A 51 7.88 1.52 5.68
N GLU A 52 8.16 2.80 5.84
CA GLU A 52 7.50 3.67 6.79
C GLU A 52 6.47 4.54 6.09
N PHE A 53 5.24 4.49 6.58
CA PHE A 53 4.11 5.24 6.06
C PHE A 53 4.01 6.57 6.79
N THR A 54 3.72 7.64 6.06
CA THR A 54 3.25 8.89 6.68
C THR A 54 1.91 8.67 7.36
N ALA A 55 1.53 9.59 8.25
CA ALA A 55 0.21 9.54 8.90
C ALA A 55 -0.97 9.49 7.90
N GLN A 56 -0.82 10.13 6.74
CA GLN A 56 -1.87 10.13 5.70
C GLN A 56 -1.97 8.76 5.04
N GLU A 57 -0.85 8.20 4.58
CA GLU A 57 -0.81 6.88 3.94
C GLU A 57 -1.24 5.78 4.92
N ALA A 58 -0.88 5.90 6.20
CA ALA A 58 -1.31 4.97 7.25
C ALA A 58 -2.83 5.00 7.49
N ALA A 59 -3.46 6.18 7.45
CA ALA A 59 -4.91 6.31 7.55
C ALA A 59 -5.63 5.69 6.34
N GLU A 60 -5.08 5.89 5.15
CA GLU A 60 -5.56 5.28 3.90
C GLU A 60 -5.42 3.76 3.95
N TYR A 61 -4.26 3.24 4.39
CA TYR A 61 -4.01 1.81 4.56
C TYR A 61 -5.02 1.15 5.51
N LEU A 62 -5.36 1.83 6.61
CA LEU A 62 -6.33 1.37 7.59
C LEU A 62 -7.79 1.63 7.17
N GLU A 63 -8.02 2.31 6.04
CA GLU A 63 -9.34 2.68 5.52
C GLU A 63 -10.18 3.47 6.54
N VAL A 64 -9.54 4.41 7.25
CA VAL A 64 -10.19 5.26 8.25
C VAL A 64 -9.96 6.74 7.97
N SER A 65 -10.86 7.60 8.48
CA SER A 65 -10.66 9.04 8.42
C SER A 65 -9.42 9.48 9.22
N MET A 66 -8.77 10.57 8.80
CA MET A 66 -7.66 11.17 9.55
C MET A 66 -8.03 11.54 11.00
N SER A 67 -9.28 11.95 11.25
CA SER A 67 -9.77 12.21 12.61
C SER A 67 -9.79 10.94 13.48
N THR A 68 -10.15 9.80 12.89
CA THR A 68 -10.13 8.49 13.56
C THR A 68 -8.71 8.00 13.76
N PHE A 69 -7.86 8.15 12.75
CA PHE A 69 -6.45 7.80 12.83
C PHE A 69 -5.75 8.57 13.98
N ARG A 70 -5.88 9.90 14.01
CA ARG A 70 -5.30 10.73 15.08
C ARG A 70 -5.80 10.34 16.47
N ARG A 71 -7.07 9.95 16.60
CA ARG A 71 -7.61 9.44 17.87
C ARG A 71 -6.97 8.10 18.28
N MET A 72 -6.71 7.20 17.33
CA MET A 72 -6.01 5.94 17.60
C MET A 72 -4.58 6.18 18.05
N VAL A 73 -3.88 7.13 17.43
CA VAL A 73 -2.52 7.52 17.83
C VAL A 73 -2.51 8.18 19.21
N ALA A 74 -3.40 9.16 19.44
CA ALA A 74 -3.50 9.87 20.71
C ALA A 74 -3.90 8.97 21.89
N SER A 75 -4.67 7.90 21.64
CA SER A 75 -5.03 6.90 22.65
C SER A 75 -3.94 5.83 22.88
N GLY A 76 -2.81 5.91 22.17
CA GLY A 76 -1.71 4.95 22.26
C GLY A 76 -1.99 3.59 21.62
N ARG A 77 -3.15 3.43 20.95
CA ARG A 77 -3.54 2.19 20.27
C ARG A 77 -2.70 1.90 19.02
N LEU A 78 -2.14 2.95 18.42
CA LEU A 78 -1.21 2.88 17.31
C LEU A 78 -0.05 3.83 17.60
N GLN A 79 1.18 3.37 17.46
CA GLN A 79 2.36 4.17 17.76
C GLN A 79 3.20 4.41 16.51
N PRO A 80 3.82 5.58 16.37
CA PRO A 80 4.78 5.82 15.30
C PRO A 80 6.05 5.01 15.52
N SER A 81 6.62 4.47 14.44
CA SER A 81 7.91 3.77 14.44
C SER A 81 9.09 4.75 14.48
N ALA A 82 8.93 5.89 13.83
CA ALA A 82 9.92 6.96 13.81
C ALA A 82 9.27 8.34 13.76
N THR A 83 10.06 9.36 14.03
CA THR A 83 9.67 10.76 13.86
C THR A 83 10.77 11.49 13.11
N VAL A 84 10.41 12.08 11.97
CA VAL A 84 11.31 12.92 11.16
C VAL A 84 10.83 14.36 11.28
N GLY A 85 11.51 15.13 12.12
CA GLY A 85 11.10 16.50 12.46
C GLY A 85 9.76 16.53 13.19
N ARG A 86 8.71 17.00 12.52
CA ARG A 86 7.32 17.02 13.03
C ARG A 86 6.45 15.90 12.45
N SER A 87 6.97 15.14 11.49
CA SER A 87 6.25 14.07 10.82
C SER A 87 6.43 12.76 11.56
N GLN A 88 5.31 12.12 11.88
CA GLN A 88 5.29 10.77 12.43
C GLN A 88 5.22 9.75 11.29
N LEU A 89 6.03 8.71 11.43
CA LEU A 89 6.14 7.60 10.50
C LEU A 89 5.64 6.32 11.16
N PHE A 90 5.04 5.43 10.38
CA PHE A 90 4.37 4.22 10.85
C PHE A 90 4.84 3.01 10.06
N ALA A 91 5.41 2.02 10.73
CA ALA A 91 5.89 0.82 10.08
C ALA A 91 4.72 0.00 9.49
N ALA A 92 4.87 -0.43 8.24
CA ALA A 92 3.86 -1.25 7.56
C ALA A 92 3.49 -2.54 8.32
N PRO A 93 4.44 -3.28 8.94
CA PRO A 93 4.11 -4.46 9.75
C PRO A 93 3.16 -4.15 10.91
N ASP A 94 3.33 -3.01 11.58
CA ASP A 94 2.49 -2.61 12.71
C ASP A 94 1.09 -2.25 12.24
N LEU A 95 0.97 -1.52 11.14
CA LEU A 95 -0.33 -1.20 10.51
C LEU A 95 -1.06 -2.46 10.07
N LYS A 96 -0.36 -3.45 9.50
CA LYS A 96 -0.91 -4.74 9.10
C LYS A 96 -1.44 -5.54 10.29
N ASN A 97 -0.66 -5.62 11.36
CA ASN A 97 -1.06 -6.28 12.61
C ASN A 97 -2.28 -5.61 13.23
N PHE A 98 -2.28 -4.27 13.26
CA PHE A 98 -3.40 -3.48 13.75
C PHE A 98 -4.67 -3.68 12.91
N LYS A 99 -4.56 -3.67 11.57
CA LYS A 99 -5.69 -3.93 10.65
C LYS A 99 -6.30 -5.31 10.87
N ARG A 100 -5.48 -6.33 11.16
CA ARG A 100 -5.95 -7.68 11.51
C ARG A 100 -6.72 -7.67 12.83
N ALA A 101 -6.17 -7.05 13.88
CA ALA A 101 -6.84 -6.95 15.19
C ALA A 101 -8.19 -6.20 15.10
N LEU A 102 -8.27 -5.14 14.29
CA LEU A 102 -9.53 -4.42 14.05
C LEU A 102 -10.61 -5.27 13.39
N LYS A 103 -10.23 -6.19 12.49
CA LYS A 103 -11.18 -7.12 11.85
C LYS A 103 -11.70 -8.15 12.85
N THR A 104 -10.82 -8.70 13.69
CA THR A 104 -11.20 -9.67 14.73
C THR A 104 -12.11 -9.07 15.79
N ALA A 105 -11.92 -7.81 16.17
CA ALA A 105 -12.74 -7.14 17.19
C ALA A 105 -14.13 -6.68 16.69
N LYS A 106 -14.38 -6.74 15.38
CA LYS A 106 -15.67 -6.37 14.76
C LYS A 106 -16.54 -7.59 14.41
N GLY A 107 -16.01 -8.81 14.50
CA GLY A 107 -16.75 -10.06 14.37
C GLY A 107 -17.11 -10.62 15.74
#